data_AF-A0A5K7YTP3-F1
#
_entry.id   AF-A0A5K7YTP3-F1
#
_cell.length_a   1.000
_cell.length_b   1.000
_cell.length_c   1.000
_cell.angle_alpha   90.00
_cell.angle_beta   90.00
_cell.angle_gamma   90.00
#
_symmetry.space_group_name_H-M   'P 1'
#
loop_
_entity.id
_entity.type
_entity.pdbx_description
1 polymer ?
#
loop_
_entity_poly.entity_id
_entity_poly.type
_entity_poly.pdbx_seq_one_letter_code
_entity_poly.pdbx_strand_id
1 'polypeptide(L)'
;MTLNGGSRIVKTYFIALALTFSMIFNASSTAHCSIFSNAKKQITKKLKSVKKGTGVGKTTGGSSVVLANRLGIAARKGWAAHHVIPVQLKNHRALKKIGMDMDEIANGIALPTKPGLDPKLPLHRGSHPSYTAAIAQELDQIPVDASVSETKRMVSKIQKKYRQKLESGTPLHDKYGASDPWY
;
A
#
# COMPACT_ATOMS: atom_id res chain seq x y z
N MET A 1 -38.65 13.75 66.60
CA MET A 1 -38.26 14.50 65.39
C MET A 1 -39.14 14.06 64.23
N THR A 2 -39.98 14.99 63.75
CA THR A 2 -40.49 15.16 62.35
C THR A 2 -40.92 13.92 61.56
N LEU A 3 -42.23 13.66 61.33
CA LEU A 3 -43.10 14.21 60.25
C LEU A 3 -42.46 14.02 58.85
N ASN A 4 -43.06 13.55 57.76
CA ASN A 4 -44.41 13.35 57.20
C ASN A 4 -44.18 12.38 55.99
N GLY A 5 -45.09 11.60 55.41
CA GLY A 5 -46.50 11.83 55.10
C GLY A 5 -46.72 11.54 53.59
N GLY A 6 -47.89 11.00 53.23
CA GLY A 6 -48.45 11.03 51.87
C GLY A 6 -48.08 9.83 50.97
N SER A 7 -48.90 8.80 50.78
CA SER A 7 -50.26 8.71 50.18
C SER A 7 -50.22 8.28 48.71
N ARG A 8 -50.69 7.03 48.50
CA ARG A 8 -51.58 6.49 47.45
C ARG A 8 -51.38 6.98 46.01
N ILE A 9 -51.37 6.04 45.06
CA ILE A 9 -52.35 5.97 43.95
C ILE A 9 -52.18 4.64 43.19
N VAL A 10 -53.31 3.97 43.03
CA VAL A 10 -53.59 2.75 42.26
C VAL A 10 -53.67 3.11 40.78
N LYS A 11 -53.16 2.29 39.85
CA LYS A 11 -53.53 2.38 38.41
C LYS A 11 -53.41 1.04 37.67
N THR A 12 -54.53 0.34 37.74
CA THR A 12 -55.32 -0.38 36.71
C THR A 12 -54.74 -0.59 35.29
N TYR A 13 -54.98 -1.81 34.80
CA TYR A 13 -54.87 -2.35 33.44
C TYR A 13 -55.72 -1.64 32.37
N PHE A 14 -55.22 -1.55 31.13
CA PHE A 14 -55.94 -1.47 29.84
C PHE A 14 -54.93 -1.87 28.74
N ILE A 15 -54.94 -3.04 28.10
CA ILE A 15 -55.82 -3.59 27.04
C ILE A 15 -56.07 -2.63 25.86
N ALA A 16 -55.34 -2.95 24.77
CA ALA A 16 -55.65 -2.92 23.33
C ALA A 16 -56.26 -1.66 22.67
N LEU A 17 -55.61 -1.21 21.59
CA LEU A 17 -56.31 -0.93 20.33
C LEU A 17 -55.38 -1.10 19.13
N ALA A 18 -55.52 -2.23 18.43
CA ALA A 18 -55.00 -2.42 17.09
C ALA A 18 -55.97 -1.73 16.12
N LEU A 19 -55.53 -0.69 15.42
CA LEU A 19 -56.25 -0.08 14.32
C LEU A 19 -55.65 -0.56 13.00
N THR A 20 -56.41 -1.41 12.33
CA THR A 20 -56.26 -1.79 10.94
C THR A 20 -56.55 -0.58 10.06
N PHE A 21 -55.58 -0.14 9.26
CA PHE A 21 -55.86 0.71 8.10
C PHE A 21 -55.38 -0.01 6.84
N SER A 22 -56.35 -0.54 6.11
CA SER A 22 -56.19 -1.05 4.76
C SER A 22 -56.69 0.00 3.77
N MET A 23 -56.06 0.01 2.59
CA MET A 23 -56.29 0.87 1.42
C MET A 23 -55.68 2.28 1.57
N ILE A 24 -54.83 2.77 0.66
CA ILE A 24 -55.03 2.85 -0.79
C ILE A 24 -53.69 2.68 -1.51
N PHE A 25 -53.64 1.73 -2.46
CA PHE A 25 -52.61 1.67 -3.49
C PHE A 25 -53.06 2.59 -4.64
N ASN A 26 -52.37 3.71 -4.89
CA ASN A 26 -52.19 4.17 -6.27
C ASN A 26 -50.99 5.11 -6.44
N ALA A 27 -50.18 4.74 -7.42
CA ALA A 27 -49.04 5.37 -8.07
C ALA A 27 -48.66 6.83 -7.72
N SER A 28 -47.45 6.99 -7.17
CA SER A 28 -46.40 7.91 -7.70
C SER A 28 -45.15 7.86 -6.83
N SER A 29 -44.17 7.01 -7.17
CA SER A 29 -42.79 7.26 -6.73
C SER A 29 -41.76 6.48 -7.54
N THR A 30 -41.62 6.80 -8.83
CA THR A 30 -40.44 6.38 -9.60
C THR A 30 -39.21 7.25 -9.32
N ALA A 31 -39.34 8.33 -8.53
CA ALA A 31 -38.22 9.22 -8.20
C ALA A 31 -37.55 8.95 -6.83
N HIS A 32 -38.16 8.17 -5.91
CA HIS A 32 -37.48 7.83 -4.64
C HIS A 32 -36.62 6.56 -4.73
N CYS A 33 -36.76 5.72 -5.76
CA CYS A 33 -35.97 4.48 -5.85
C CYS A 33 -34.56 4.68 -6.45
N SER A 34 -34.33 5.78 -7.19
CA SER A 34 -33.05 6.10 -7.84
C SER A 34 -31.99 6.70 -6.90
N ILE A 35 -32.42 7.46 -5.89
CA ILE A 35 -31.50 8.08 -4.91
C ILE A 35 -30.94 7.02 -3.94
N PHE A 36 -31.80 6.14 -3.42
CA PHE A 36 -31.37 5.04 -2.54
C PHE A 36 -30.49 4.00 -3.25
N SER A 37 -30.76 3.70 -4.53
CA SER A 37 -29.94 2.77 -5.32
C SER A 37 -28.56 3.35 -5.65
N ASN A 38 -28.47 4.65 -5.96
CA ASN A 38 -27.19 5.33 -6.16
C ASN A 38 -26.39 5.45 -4.86
N ALA A 39 -27.03 5.76 -3.72
CA ALA A 39 -26.38 5.75 -2.42
C ALA A 39 -25.86 4.35 -2.06
N LYS A 40 -26.65 3.29 -2.26
CA LYS A 40 -26.21 1.90 -2.09
C LYS A 40 -25.04 1.54 -3.02
N LYS A 41 -25.05 2.00 -4.28
CA LYS A 41 -23.96 1.78 -5.25
C LYS A 41 -22.67 2.49 -4.83
N GLN A 42 -22.76 3.70 -4.31
CA GLN A 42 -21.61 4.44 -3.78
C GLN A 42 -21.08 3.82 -2.48
N ILE A 43 -21.97 3.42 -1.56
CA ILE A 43 -21.60 2.73 -0.32
C ILE A 43 -20.96 1.38 -0.63
N THR A 44 -21.50 0.61 -1.57
CA THR A 44 -20.88 -0.68 -1.99
C THR A 44 -19.55 -0.48 -2.72
N LYS A 45 -19.38 0.57 -3.52
CA LYS A 45 -18.08 0.93 -4.13
C LYS A 45 -17.07 1.34 -3.06
N LYS A 46 -17.49 2.12 -2.05
CA LYS A 46 -16.67 2.51 -0.90
C LYS A 46 -16.32 1.29 -0.03
N LEU A 47 -17.27 0.40 0.23
CA LEU A 47 -17.04 -0.87 0.95
C LEU A 47 -16.13 -1.82 0.18
N LYS A 48 -16.22 -1.89 -1.16
CA LYS A 48 -15.27 -2.66 -2.00
C LYS A 48 -13.87 -2.04 -1.97
N SER A 49 -13.77 -0.72 -1.99
CA SER A 49 -12.51 0.02 -1.83
C SER A 49 -11.90 -0.21 -0.43
N VAL A 50 -12.73 -0.15 0.62
CA VAL A 50 -12.33 -0.39 2.02
C VAL A 50 -11.95 -1.86 2.25
N LYS A 51 -12.67 -2.83 1.68
CA LYS A 51 -12.30 -4.26 1.72
C LYS A 51 -11.02 -4.56 0.94
N LYS A 52 -10.67 -3.76 -0.07
CA LYS A 52 -9.36 -3.81 -0.74
C LYS A 52 -8.23 -3.20 0.12
N GLY A 53 -8.59 -2.45 1.18
CA GLY A 53 -7.67 -1.82 2.13
C GLY A 53 -7.48 -2.59 3.45
N THR A 54 -8.13 -3.73 3.64
CA THR A 54 -7.93 -4.64 4.78
C THR A 54 -7.17 -5.87 4.29
N GLY A 55 -5.91 -6.05 4.71
CA GLY A 55 -4.90 -6.97 4.16
C GLY A 55 -5.38 -8.39 3.82
N VAL A 56 -4.85 -9.06 2.79
CA VAL A 56 -3.43 -9.31 2.51
C VAL A 56 -3.15 -9.08 1.02
N GLY A 57 -2.45 -8.00 0.68
CA GLY A 57 -1.81 -7.92 -0.64
C GLY A 57 -0.72 -8.99 -0.73
N LYS A 58 -0.66 -9.72 -1.83
CA LYS A 58 0.50 -10.55 -2.15
C LYS A 58 1.46 -9.69 -2.95
N THR A 59 2.73 -9.66 -2.57
CA THR A 59 3.76 -9.03 -3.39
C THR A 59 4.00 -9.87 -4.65
N THR A 60 3.99 -9.23 -5.82
CA THR A 60 4.14 -9.88 -7.14
C THR A 60 5.48 -9.50 -7.80
N GLY A 61 5.77 -10.05 -8.99
CA GLY A 61 6.99 -9.73 -9.73
C GLY A 61 8.28 -10.30 -9.10
N GLY A 62 9.41 -9.70 -9.45
CA GLY A 62 10.76 -10.07 -8.99
C GLY A 62 11.66 -10.57 -10.12
N SER A 63 11.34 -10.26 -11.38
CA SER A 63 12.14 -10.62 -12.54
C SER A 63 12.86 -9.40 -13.09
N SER A 64 14.19 -9.42 -13.07
CA SER A 64 15.01 -8.35 -13.67
C SER A 64 14.79 -8.23 -15.18
N VAL A 65 14.34 -9.29 -15.86
CA VAL A 65 13.96 -9.25 -17.28
C VAL A 65 12.67 -8.44 -17.47
N VAL A 66 11.65 -8.69 -16.66
CA VAL A 66 10.39 -7.92 -16.71
C VAL A 66 10.65 -6.45 -16.38
N LEU A 67 11.44 -6.20 -15.33
CA LEU A 67 11.82 -4.84 -14.95
C LEU A 67 12.64 -4.15 -16.05
N ALA A 68 13.61 -4.83 -16.68
CA ALA A 68 14.40 -4.28 -17.78
C ALA A 68 13.53 -3.89 -18.99
N ASN A 69 12.52 -4.68 -19.32
CA ASN A 69 11.54 -4.33 -20.35
C ASN A 69 10.74 -3.08 -19.98
N ARG A 70 10.24 -3.01 -18.73
CA ARG A 70 9.48 -1.84 -18.23
C ARG A 70 10.31 -0.57 -18.15
N LEU A 71 11.62 -0.69 -17.89
CA LEU A 71 12.58 0.41 -17.91
C LEU A 71 13.05 0.79 -19.33
N GLY A 72 12.68 0.02 -20.37
CA GLY A 72 13.12 0.27 -21.74
C GLY A 72 14.61 -0.02 -21.99
N ILE A 73 15.25 -0.86 -21.17
CA ILE A 73 16.69 -1.15 -21.25
C ILE A 73 17.02 -2.57 -21.70
N ALA A 74 16.01 -3.40 -22.04
CA ALA A 74 16.21 -4.82 -22.35
C ALA A 74 17.23 -5.08 -23.48
N ALA A 75 17.31 -4.18 -24.48
CA ALA A 75 18.27 -4.29 -25.58
C ALA A 75 19.60 -3.51 -25.33
N ARG A 76 19.71 -2.79 -24.21
CA ARG A 76 20.85 -1.90 -23.93
C ARG A 76 22.03 -2.69 -23.39
N LYS A 77 23.01 -2.98 -24.25
CA LYS A 77 24.23 -3.73 -23.89
C LYS A 77 24.99 -3.05 -22.74
N GLY A 78 25.39 -3.85 -21.75
CA GLY A 78 26.16 -3.38 -20.60
C GLY A 78 25.34 -2.73 -19.49
N TRP A 79 24.01 -2.77 -19.57
CA TRP A 79 23.10 -2.26 -18.53
C TRP A 79 22.23 -3.38 -18.00
N ALA A 80 21.88 -3.31 -16.71
CA ALA A 80 20.99 -4.26 -16.05
C ALA A 80 19.98 -3.52 -15.18
N ALA A 81 18.75 -4.06 -15.11
CA ALA A 81 17.73 -3.56 -14.22
C ALA A 81 18.02 -3.99 -12.79
N HIS A 82 18.15 -3.02 -11.89
CA HIS A 82 18.32 -3.23 -10.47
C HIS A 82 17.03 -2.88 -9.72
N HIS A 83 16.61 -3.77 -8.84
CA HIS A 83 15.48 -3.55 -7.94
C HIS A 83 15.93 -2.71 -6.75
N VAL A 84 15.43 -1.46 -6.65
CA VAL A 84 15.76 -0.54 -5.56
C VAL A 84 15.37 -1.12 -4.21
N ILE A 85 14.17 -1.67 -4.05
CA ILE A 85 13.86 -2.60 -2.96
C ILE A 85 14.19 -4.01 -3.46
N PRO A 86 15.18 -4.71 -2.86
CA PRO A 86 15.65 -6.01 -3.34
C PRO A 86 14.57 -7.09 -3.31
N VAL A 87 14.62 -8.00 -4.29
CA VAL A 87 13.69 -9.14 -4.40
C VAL A 87 13.74 -10.08 -3.19
N GLN A 88 14.86 -10.12 -2.49
CA GLN A 88 15.05 -10.85 -1.23
C GLN A 88 14.06 -10.37 -0.14
N LEU A 89 13.63 -9.11 -0.20
CA LEU A 89 12.68 -8.50 0.74
C LEU A 89 11.23 -8.62 0.27
N LYS A 90 10.94 -9.30 -0.84
CA LYS A 90 9.59 -9.45 -1.42
C LYS A 90 8.55 -9.94 -0.41
N ASN A 91 8.95 -10.75 0.57
CA ASN A 91 8.06 -11.29 1.60
C ASN A 91 7.98 -10.42 2.87
N HIS A 92 8.50 -9.19 2.84
CA HIS A 92 8.41 -8.26 3.97
C HIS A 92 6.95 -7.80 4.21
N ARG A 93 6.56 -7.68 5.49
CA ARG A 93 5.18 -7.40 5.91
C ARG A 93 4.59 -6.13 5.28
N ALA A 94 5.40 -5.07 5.18
CA ALA A 94 4.97 -3.79 4.62
C ALA A 94 4.68 -3.91 3.12
N LEU A 95 5.50 -4.66 2.38
CA LEU A 95 5.35 -4.84 0.92
C LEU A 95 4.13 -5.70 0.60
N LYS A 96 3.89 -6.75 1.39
CA LYS A 96 2.66 -7.55 1.33
C LYS A 96 1.44 -6.67 1.62
N LYS A 97 1.44 -5.92 2.71
CA LYS A 97 0.30 -5.05 3.09
C LYS A 97 -0.17 -4.15 1.93
N ILE A 98 0.76 -3.61 1.14
CA ILE A 98 0.42 -2.72 0.01
C ILE A 98 0.24 -3.44 -1.33
N GLY A 99 0.47 -4.75 -1.39
CA GLY A 99 0.40 -5.53 -2.63
C GLY A 99 1.38 -5.05 -3.70
N MET A 100 2.62 -4.77 -3.30
CA MET A 100 3.64 -4.21 -4.19
C MET A 100 3.97 -5.14 -5.38
N ASP A 101 4.09 -4.57 -6.57
CA ASP A 101 4.71 -5.24 -7.72
C ASP A 101 6.21 -4.93 -7.71
N MET A 102 7.05 -5.94 -7.47
CA MET A 102 8.50 -5.72 -7.41
C MET A 102 9.07 -5.22 -8.73
N ASP A 103 8.42 -5.52 -9.86
CA ASP A 103 8.91 -5.13 -11.19
C ASP A 103 8.36 -3.77 -11.63
N GLU A 104 7.68 -3.01 -10.77
CA GLU A 104 7.21 -1.66 -11.11
C GLU A 104 8.39 -0.71 -11.40
N ILE A 105 8.21 0.24 -12.33
CA ILE A 105 9.25 1.21 -12.69
C ILE A 105 9.72 2.00 -11.46
N ALA A 106 8.80 2.32 -10.54
CA ALA A 106 9.11 3.01 -9.29
C ALA A 106 10.08 2.22 -8.38
N ASN A 107 10.21 0.91 -8.56
CA ASN A 107 11.16 0.04 -7.88
C ASN A 107 12.41 -0.29 -8.73
N GLY A 108 12.55 0.27 -9.93
CA GLY A 108 13.66 -0.04 -10.83
C GLY A 108 14.61 1.10 -11.10
N ILE A 109 15.88 0.78 -11.30
CA ILE A 109 16.89 1.68 -11.85
C ILE A 109 17.79 0.90 -12.80
N ALA A 110 18.20 1.52 -13.90
CA ALA A 110 19.17 0.95 -14.81
C ALA A 110 20.58 1.23 -14.26
N LEU A 111 21.37 0.19 -14.06
CA LEU A 111 22.75 0.31 -13.59
C LEU A 111 23.72 -0.33 -14.59
N PRO A 112 24.92 0.24 -14.78
CA PRO A 112 25.95 -0.34 -15.63
C PRO A 112 26.46 -1.68 -15.06
N THR A 113 26.79 -2.64 -15.91
CA THR A 113 27.39 -3.94 -15.50
C THR A 113 28.91 -3.96 -15.64
N LYS A 114 29.49 -2.90 -16.20
CA LYS A 114 30.93 -2.70 -16.37
C LYS A 114 31.32 -1.23 -16.24
N PRO A 115 32.57 -0.92 -15.83
CA PRO A 115 33.10 0.44 -15.81
C PRO A 115 33.01 1.15 -17.17
N GLY A 116 33.03 2.49 -17.14
CA GLY A 116 33.11 3.34 -18.33
C GLY A 116 31.79 3.58 -19.08
N LEU A 117 30.67 3.02 -18.62
CA LEU A 117 29.35 3.27 -19.21
C LEU A 117 28.63 4.48 -18.60
N ASP A 118 28.84 4.69 -17.30
CA ASP A 118 28.38 5.86 -16.56
C ASP A 118 29.40 6.09 -15.43
N PRO A 119 30.02 7.28 -15.34
CA PRO A 119 31.05 7.56 -14.34
C PRO A 119 30.48 7.79 -12.94
N LYS A 120 29.16 7.94 -12.81
CA LYS A 120 28.49 8.27 -11.55
C LYS A 120 27.79 7.07 -10.93
N LEU A 121 27.15 6.23 -11.74
CA LEU A 121 26.34 5.13 -11.22
C LEU A 121 27.20 3.96 -10.71
N PRO A 122 26.81 3.31 -9.60
CA PRO A 122 27.47 2.11 -9.13
C PRO A 122 27.24 0.94 -10.10
N LEU A 123 28.16 -0.02 -10.10
CA LEU A 123 28.03 -1.22 -10.93
C LEU A 123 27.00 -2.20 -10.35
N HIS A 124 26.17 -2.78 -11.21
CA HIS A 124 25.31 -3.92 -10.84
C HIS A 124 26.10 -5.22 -10.99
N ARG A 125 26.76 -5.67 -9.90
CA ARG A 125 27.57 -6.90 -9.88
C ARG A 125 27.37 -7.66 -8.59
N GLY A 126 27.41 -8.99 -8.66
CA GLY A 126 27.48 -9.85 -7.47
C GLY A 126 26.33 -9.66 -6.47
N SER A 127 26.55 -10.17 -5.26
CA SER A 127 25.60 -10.05 -4.15
C SER A 127 25.86 -8.78 -3.33
N HIS A 128 24.80 -8.10 -2.92
CA HIS A 128 24.84 -6.87 -2.10
C HIS A 128 24.01 -7.03 -0.81
N PRO A 129 24.48 -7.85 0.15
CA PRO A 129 23.76 -8.14 1.39
C PRO A 129 23.69 -6.92 2.32
N SER A 130 24.74 -6.10 2.41
CA SER A 130 24.74 -4.86 3.22
C SER A 130 23.67 -3.88 2.75
N TYR A 131 23.55 -3.67 1.43
CA TYR A 131 22.47 -2.87 0.83
C TYR A 131 21.08 -3.41 1.18
N THR A 132 20.92 -4.74 1.07
CA THR A 132 19.66 -5.42 1.39
C THR A 132 19.28 -5.26 2.86
N ALA A 133 20.24 -5.40 3.78
CA ALA A 133 20.04 -5.24 5.22
C ALA A 133 19.65 -3.79 5.58
N ALA A 134 20.29 -2.79 4.98
CA ALA A 134 19.96 -1.39 5.21
C ALA A 134 18.51 -1.05 4.84
N ILE A 135 18.03 -1.58 3.70
CA ILE A 135 16.64 -1.41 3.28
C ILE A 135 15.67 -2.18 4.19
N ALA A 136 16.03 -3.41 4.58
CA ALA A 136 15.23 -4.19 5.52
C ALA A 136 15.00 -3.43 6.83
N GLN A 137 16.04 -2.83 7.40
CA GLN A 137 15.93 -2.02 8.61
C GLN A 137 14.96 -0.84 8.46
N GLU A 138 14.94 -0.15 7.31
CA GLU A 138 13.98 0.93 7.08
C GLU A 138 12.55 0.43 6.88
N LEU A 139 12.39 -0.73 6.25
CA LEU A 139 11.08 -1.38 6.11
C LEU A 139 10.55 -1.85 7.48
N ASP A 140 11.43 -2.35 8.36
CA ASP A 140 11.10 -2.78 9.72
C ASP A 140 10.59 -1.63 10.60
N GLN A 141 11.03 -0.40 10.33
CA GLN A 141 10.58 0.81 11.03
C GLN A 141 9.15 1.27 10.66
N ILE A 142 8.54 0.71 9.61
CA ILE A 142 7.16 1.06 9.24
C ILE A 142 6.19 0.51 10.30
N PRO A 143 5.34 1.32 10.96
CA PRO A 143 4.45 0.81 12.01
C PRO A 143 3.55 -0.33 11.54
N VAL A 144 3.36 -1.34 12.39
CA VAL A 144 2.56 -2.54 12.07
C VAL A 144 1.09 -2.20 11.87
N ASP A 145 0.60 -1.19 12.59
CA ASP A 145 -0.76 -0.64 12.57
C ASP A 145 -0.96 0.47 11.53
N ALA A 146 0.10 0.95 10.87
CA ALA A 146 -0.01 1.93 9.79
C ALA A 146 -1.02 1.49 8.73
N SER A 147 -1.83 2.44 8.26
CA SER A 147 -2.80 2.20 7.19
C SER A 147 -2.10 1.75 5.90
N VAL A 148 -2.84 1.12 4.97
CA VAL A 148 -2.28 0.74 3.65
C VAL A 148 -1.73 1.96 2.90
N SER A 149 -2.44 3.09 2.95
CA SER A 149 -2.02 4.34 2.30
C SER A 149 -0.72 4.88 2.90
N GLU A 150 -0.64 4.90 4.23
CA GLU A 150 0.56 5.33 4.94
C GLU A 150 1.75 4.40 4.72
N THR A 151 1.52 3.08 4.78
CA THR A 151 2.53 2.07 4.45
C THR A 151 3.07 2.30 3.05
N LYS A 152 2.19 2.53 2.06
CA LYS A 152 2.58 2.81 0.68
C LYS A 152 3.41 4.08 0.59
N ARG A 153 3.00 5.16 1.26
CA ARG A 153 3.75 6.42 1.34
C ARG A 153 5.16 6.22 1.92
N MET A 154 5.29 5.43 2.99
CA MET A 154 6.59 5.14 3.61
C MET A 154 7.48 4.28 2.72
N VAL A 155 6.93 3.23 2.10
CA VAL A 155 7.66 2.41 1.11
C VAL A 155 8.15 3.27 -0.06
N SER A 156 7.32 4.17 -0.60
CA SER A 156 7.75 5.08 -1.67
C SER A 156 8.84 6.06 -1.23
N LYS A 157 8.84 6.50 0.04
CA LYS A 157 9.95 7.31 0.59
C LYS A 157 11.26 6.51 0.62
N ILE A 158 11.21 5.24 1.03
CA ILE A 158 12.38 4.34 1.01
C ILE A 158 12.87 4.14 -0.43
N GLN A 159 11.99 3.81 -1.38
CA GLN A 159 12.35 3.71 -2.80
C GLN A 159 13.05 4.98 -3.31
N LYS A 160 12.49 6.17 -3.01
CA LYS A 160 13.09 7.43 -3.43
C LYS A 160 14.47 7.65 -2.81
N LYS A 161 14.63 7.43 -1.51
CA LYS A 161 15.89 7.59 -0.78
C LYS A 161 17.00 6.70 -1.37
N TYR A 162 16.72 5.42 -1.58
CA TYR A 162 17.74 4.49 -2.08
C TYR A 162 18.01 4.68 -3.57
N ARG A 163 17.00 5.06 -4.37
CA ARG A 163 17.24 5.52 -5.75
C ARG A 163 18.20 6.70 -5.78
N GLN A 164 17.96 7.72 -4.96
CA GLN A 164 18.82 8.91 -4.89
C GLN A 164 20.25 8.57 -4.47
N LYS A 165 20.44 7.64 -3.54
CA LYS A 165 21.77 7.13 -3.16
C LYS A 165 22.49 6.48 -4.36
N LEU A 166 21.80 5.65 -5.14
CA LEU A 166 22.39 5.04 -6.34
C LEU A 166 22.70 6.08 -7.41
N GLU A 167 21.77 7.00 -7.65
CA GLU A 167 21.96 8.13 -8.58
C GLU A 167 23.09 9.08 -8.14
N SER A 168 23.45 9.11 -6.85
CA SER A 168 24.58 9.87 -6.32
C SER A 168 25.90 9.10 -6.32
N GLY A 169 25.92 7.86 -6.83
CA GLY A 169 27.11 7.01 -6.86
C GLY A 169 27.43 6.30 -5.56
N THR A 170 26.48 6.23 -4.63
CA THR A 170 26.65 5.41 -3.42
C THR A 170 26.81 3.94 -3.85
N PRO A 171 27.85 3.24 -3.38
CA PRO A 171 28.06 1.83 -3.69
C PRO A 171 26.88 0.94 -3.30
N LEU A 172 26.72 -0.15 -4.04
CA LEU A 172 25.94 -1.31 -3.58
C LEU A 172 26.75 -2.22 -2.64
N HIS A 173 28.08 -2.13 -2.64
CA HIS A 173 29.01 -2.97 -1.88
C HIS A 173 29.96 -2.12 -1.06
N ASP A 174 30.28 -2.58 0.14
CA ASP A 174 31.28 -1.95 1.01
C ASP A 174 32.69 -1.92 0.37
N LYS A 175 32.93 -2.70 -0.70
CA LYS A 175 34.20 -2.80 -1.43
C LYS A 175 34.19 -2.16 -2.84
N TYR A 176 33.03 -1.88 -3.42
CA TYR A 176 32.91 -1.49 -4.84
C TYR A 176 31.96 -0.29 -5.03
N GLY A 177 32.41 0.86 -4.53
CA GLY A 177 31.96 2.19 -4.96
C GLY A 177 32.29 3.29 -3.95
N ALA A 178 32.92 4.34 -4.47
CA ALA A 178 33.43 5.57 -3.84
C ALA A 178 34.64 5.37 -2.90
N SER A 179 35.88 5.37 -3.41
CA SER A 179 36.55 6.60 -3.88
C SER A 179 37.48 6.49 -5.11
N ASP A 180 37.40 5.45 -5.94
CA ASP A 180 38.26 5.34 -7.13
C ASP A 180 37.43 5.36 -8.43
N PRO A 181 37.59 6.36 -9.32
CA PRO A 181 36.90 6.40 -10.61
C PRO A 181 37.30 5.27 -11.58
N TRP A 182 38.23 4.39 -11.21
CA TRP A 182 38.65 3.26 -12.03
C TRP A 182 38.40 1.85 -11.46
N TYR A 183 37.82 1.67 -10.26
CA TYR A 183 37.50 0.34 -9.72
C TYR A 183 36.25 0.24 -8.83
#